data_AF-A0A356TK25-F1
#
_entry.id   AF-A0A356TK25-F1
#
_cell.length_a   1.000
_cell.length_b   1.000
_cell.length_c   1.000
_cell.angle_alpha   90.00
_cell.angle_beta   90.00
_cell.angle_gamma   90.00
#
_symmetry.space_group_name_H-M   'P 1'
#
loop_
_entity.id
_entity.type
_entity.pdbx_description
1 polymer ?
#
loop_
_entity_poly.entity_id
_entity_poly.type
_entity_poly.pdbx_seq_one_letter_code
_entity_poly.pdbx_strand_id
1 'polypeptide(L)'
;MLFIGNSYTRYNDLPRMVREISRSVPDGPTLRTRRETHGGYRLRGHWRQRRVRRLVERGRFDVIVIQGHSLSPLERPDEME
;
A
#
# COMPACT_ATOMS: atom_id res chain seq x y z
N MET A 1 -9.12 2.02 4.09
CA MET A 1 -7.88 2.21 3.31
C MET A 1 -7.15 0.89 3.08
N LEU A 2 -6.67 0.65 1.85
CA LEU A 2 -5.83 -0.50 1.49
C LEU A 2 -4.41 -0.03 1.17
N PHE A 3 -3.40 -0.60 1.82
CA PHE A 3 -1.99 -0.38 1.53
C PHE A 3 -1.44 -1.55 0.72
N ILE A 4 -0.90 -1.27 -0.46
CA ILE A 4 -0.22 -2.24 -1.33
C ILE A 4 1.26 -1.83 -1.38
N GLY A 5 2.17 -2.73 -1.05
CA GLY A 5 3.59 -2.41 -1.06
C GLY A 5 4.47 -3.57 -0.61
N ASN A 6 5.69 -3.26 -0.17
CA ASN A 6 6.67 -4.29 0.18
C ASN A 6 7.14 -4.19 1.64
N SER A 7 8.38 -4.62 1.88
CA SER A 7 9.06 -4.52 3.16
C SER A 7 8.98 -3.12 3.77
N TYR A 8 9.02 -2.06 2.98
CA TYR A 8 8.99 -0.67 3.47
C TYR A 8 7.63 -0.31 4.08
N THR A 9 6.53 -0.84 3.54
CA THR A 9 5.20 -0.73 4.15
C THR A 9 5.06 -1.64 5.38
N ARG A 10 5.71 -2.80 5.40
CA ARG A 10 5.57 -3.83 6.44
C ARG A 10 6.40 -3.55 7.70
N TYR A 11 7.70 -3.26 7.56
CA TYR A 11 8.66 -3.23 8.67
C TYR A 11 8.32 -2.17 9.70
N ASN A 12 7.97 -0.97 9.24
CA ASN A 12 7.58 0.14 10.13
C ASN A 12 6.10 0.11 10.49
N ASP A 13 5.35 -0.87 9.99
CA ASP A 13 3.89 -0.96 10.07
C ASP A 13 3.20 0.39 9.77
N LEU A 14 3.56 1.00 8.64
CA LEU A 14 2.99 2.26 8.17
C LEU A 14 1.45 2.31 8.28
N PRO A 15 0.70 1.24 7.93
CA PRO A 15 -0.75 1.24 8.05
C PRO A 15 -1.26 1.42 9.48
N ARG A 16 -0.51 0.93 10.48
CA ARG A 16 -0.81 1.17 11.90
C ARG A 16 -0.48 2.59 12.29
N MET A 17 0.68 3.12 11.91
CA MET A 17 1.05 4.50 12.22
C MET A 17 0.03 5.51 11.70
N VAL A 18 -0.41 5.36 10.44
CA VAL A 18 -1.46 6.22 9.86
C VAL A 18 -2.77 6.12 10.64
N ARG A 19 -3.15 4.92 11.10
CA ARG A 19 -4.33 4.74 11.95
C ARG A 19 -4.19 5.43 13.30
N GLU A 20 -3.03 5.33 13.95
CA GLU A 20 -2.82 5.99 15.24
C GLU A 20 -2.76 7.52 15.11
N ILE A 21 -2.20 8.06 14.02
CA ILE A 21 -2.27 9.50 13.72
C ILE A 21 -3.72 9.96 13.54
N SER A 22 -4.54 9.20 12.81
CA SER A 22 -5.97 9.52 12.67
C SER A 22 -6.70 9.57 14.00
N ARG A 23 -6.35 8.69 14.95
CA ARG A 23 -6.92 8.65 16.30
C ARG A 23 -6.49 9.84 17.17
N SER A 24 -5.35 10.45 16.89
CA SER A 24 -4.87 11.60 17.66
C SER A 24 -5.45 12.94 17.19
N VAL A 25 -6.21 12.97 16.09
CA VAL A 25 -6.83 14.19 15.56
C VAL A 25 -8.24 14.33 16.12
N PRO A 26 -8.53 15.34 16.96
CA PRO A 26 -9.89 15.64 17.40
C PRO A 26 -10.79 15.90 16.20
N ASP A 27 -11.98 15.31 16.19
CA ASP A 27 -12.96 15.38 15.09
C ASP A 27 -12.43 14.90 13.71
N GLY A 28 -11.30 14.18 13.72
CA GLY A 28 -10.71 13.59 12.54
C GLY A 28 -11.43 12.33 12.05
N PRO A 29 -11.21 11.91 10.79
CA PRO A 29 -11.82 10.70 10.25
C PRO A 29 -11.28 9.47 10.96
N THR A 30 -12.16 8.51 11.28
CA THR A 30 -11.73 7.18 11.78
C THR A 30 -11.22 6.33 10.63
N LEU A 31 -9.91 6.08 10.59
CA LEU A 31 -9.30 5.27 9.54
C LEU A 31 -9.26 3.78 9.90
N ARG A 32 -9.83 2.94 9.04
CA ARG A 32 -9.60 1.49 9.04
C ARG A 32 -8.58 1.14 7.97
N THR A 33 -7.50 0.48 8.36
CA THR A 33 -6.39 0.14 7.46
C THR A 33 -6.27 -1.37 7.27
N ARG A 34 -6.00 -1.78 6.03
CA ARG A 34 -5.59 -3.14 5.65
C ARG A 34 -4.31 -3.03 4.84
N ARG A 35 -3.44 -4.04 4.92
CA ARG A 35 -2.22 -4.11 4.13
C ARG A 35 -2.11 -5.41 3.35
N GLU A 36 -1.57 -5.31 2.15
CA GLU A 36 -1.19 -6.43 1.30
C GLU A 36 0.26 -6.22 0.86
N THR A 37 1.17 -6.80 1.64
CA THR A 37 2.61 -6.60 1.47
C THR A 37 3.34 -7.90 1.18
N HIS A 38 4.29 -7.84 0.25
CA HIS A 38 5.17 -8.96 -0.09
C HIS A 38 6.62 -8.46 -0.19
N GLY A 39 7.55 -9.15 0.47
CA GLY A 39 8.96 -8.74 0.48
C GLY A 39 9.54 -8.72 -0.93
N GLY A 40 10.27 -7.64 -1.28
CA GLY A 40 10.91 -7.49 -2.60
C GLY A 40 9.97 -7.29 -3.78
N TYR A 41 8.66 -7.17 -3.56
CA TYR A 41 7.72 -7.02 -4.68
C TYR A 41 7.80 -5.62 -5.32
N ARG A 42 7.77 -5.63 -6.65
CA ARG A 42 7.44 -4.48 -7.51
C ARG A 42 5.93 -4.44 -7.78
N LEU A 43 5.42 -3.32 -8.29
CA LEU A 43 4.00 -3.15 -8.65
C LEU A 43 3.49 -4.25 -9.59
N ARG A 44 4.26 -4.60 -10.64
CA ARG A 44 3.93 -5.69 -11.56
C ARG A 44 3.75 -7.03 -10.84
N GLY A 45 4.52 -7.29 -9.79
CA GLY A 45 4.39 -8.49 -8.95
C GLY A 45 3.05 -8.53 -8.20
N HIS A 46 2.66 -7.41 -7.58
CA HIS A 46 1.33 -7.26 -6.97
C HIS A 46 0.21 -7.41 -7.99
N TRP A 47 0.36 -6.85 -9.18
CA TRP A 47 -0.65 -6.95 -10.23
C TRP A 47 -0.80 -8.38 -10.76
N ARG A 48 0.29 -9.12 -10.94
CA ARG A 48 0.23 -10.53 -11.37
C ARG A 48 -0.46 -11.41 -10.34
N GLN A 49 -0.34 -11.07 -9.06
CA GLN A 49 -1.11 -11.75 -8.03
C GLN A 49 -2.59 -11.32 -8.07
N ARG A 50 -3.48 -12.27 -8.39
CA ARG A 50 -4.94 -12.05 -8.39
C ARG A 50 -5.48 -11.53 -7.04
N ARG A 51 -4.73 -11.61 -5.94
CA ARG A 51 -5.17 -11.18 -4.61
C ARG A 51 -5.41 -9.68 -4.51
N VAL A 52 -4.48 -8.86 -5.03
CA VAL A 52 -4.65 -7.40 -5.03
C VAL A 52 -5.82 -7.02 -5.92
N ARG A 53 -5.92 -7.59 -7.14
CA ARG A 53 -7.06 -7.36 -8.05
C ARG A 53 -8.39 -7.65 -7.38
N ARG A 54 -8.54 -8.83 -6.77
CA ARG A 54 -9.77 -9.19 -6.06
C ARG A 54 -10.11 -8.25 -4.91
N LEU A 55 -9.13 -7.66 -4.23
CA LEU A 55 -9.39 -6.71 -3.15
C LEU A 55 -9.86 -5.36 -3.67
N VAL A 56 -9.26 -4.90 -4.77
CA VAL A 56 -9.65 -3.67 -5.47
C VAL A 56 -11.05 -3.84 -6.08
N GLU A 57 -11.30 -4.92 -6.83
CA GLU A 57 -12.57 -5.23 -7.50
C GLU A 57 -13.74 -5.38 -6.51
N ARG A 58 -13.48 -5.85 -5.29
CA ARG A 58 -14.51 -5.92 -4.25
C ARG A 58 -14.99 -4.53 -3.79
N GLY A 59 -14.29 -3.46 -4.15
CA GLY A 59 -14.75 -2.07 -3.94
C GLY A 59 -14.91 -1.63 -2.49
N ARG A 60 -14.31 -2.33 -1.52
CA ARG A 60 -14.50 -2.06 -0.08
C ARG A 60 -13.55 -1.01 0.50
N PHE A 61 -12.86 -0.24 -0.34
CA PHE A 61 -11.85 0.72 0.09
C PHE A 61 -12.05 2.06 -0.59
N ASP A 62 -12.20 3.11 0.22
CA ASP A 62 -12.33 4.49 -0.25
C ASP A 62 -11.00 5.06 -0.75
N VAL A 63 -9.88 4.58 -0.17
CA VAL A 63 -8.52 5.01 -0.50
C VAL A 63 -7.61 3.80 -0.63
N ILE A 64 -6.81 3.79 -1.69
CA ILE A 64 -5.79 2.79 -1.96
C ILE A 64 -4.43 3.49 -2.05
N VAL A 65 -3.52 3.12 -1.15
CA VAL A 65 -2.14 3.63 -1.10
C VAL A 65 -1.23 2.59 -1.74
N ILE A 66 -0.44 3.02 -2.72
CA ILE A 66 0.46 2.15 -3.47
C ILE A 66 1.89 2.60 -3.24
N GLN A 67 2.73 1.68 -2.76
CA GLN A 67 4.16 1.86 -2.65
C GLN A 67 4.86 0.91 -3.63
N GLY A 68 5.57 1.49 -4.60
CA GLY A 68 6.37 0.75 -5.58
C GLY A 68 7.68 0.23 -5.02
N HIS A 69 8.54 -0.30 -5.88
CA HIS A 69 9.86 -0.74 -5.45
C HIS A 69 10.83 0.45 -5.39
N SER A 70 11.54 0.59 -4.27
CA SER A 70 12.28 1.81 -3.93
C SER A 70 13.38 2.17 -4.95
N LEU A 71 14.00 1.16 -5.56
CA LEU A 71 15.07 1.35 -6.55
C LEU A 71 14.55 1.41 -7.99
N SER A 72 13.24 1.25 -8.23
CA SER A 72 12.70 1.28 -9.59
C SER A 72 13.10 2.53 -10.40
N PRO A 73 13.15 3.76 -9.84
CA PRO A 73 13.55 4.93 -10.63
C PRO A 73 15.00 4.84 -11.14
N LEU A 74 15.87 4.14 -10.42
CA LEU A 74 17.28 3.99 -10.76
C LEU A 74 17.52 2.75 -11.63
N GLU A 75 16.91 1.62 -11.26
CA GLU A 75 17.13 0.33 -11.92
C GLU A 75 16.34 0.20 -13.23
N ARG A 76 15.19 0.87 -13.33
CA ARG A 76 14.19 0.71 -14.39
C ARG A 76 13.49 2.03 -14.72
N PRO A 77 14.24 3.05 -15.18
CA PRO A 77 13.65 4.32 -15.60
C PRO A 77 12.66 4.15 -16.76
N ASP A 78 12.82 3.11 -17.58
CA ASP A 78 11.90 2.70 -18.65
C ASP A 78 10.48 2.38 -18.16
N GLU A 79 10.33 1.99 -16.89
CA GLU A 79 9.02 1.69 -16.29
C GLU A 79 8.36 2.90 -15.61
N MET A 80 9.01 4.07 -15.64
CA MET A 80 8.57 5.31 -14.98
C MET A 80 8.01 6.37 -15.94
N GLU A 81 8.24 6.22 -17.25
CA GLU A 81 7.57 7.00 -18.31
C GLU A 81 6.17 6.44 -18.62
#